data_AF-A0A3P8W1H2-F1
#
_entry.id   AF-A0A3P8W1H2-F1
#
_cell.length_a   1.000
_cell.length_b   1.000
_cell.length_c   1.000
_cell.angle_alpha   90.00
_cell.angle_beta   90.00
_cell.angle_gamma   90.00
#
_symmetry.space_group_name_H-M   'P 1'
#
loop_
_entity.id
_entity.type
_entity.pdbx_description
1 polymer ?
#
loop_
_entity_poly.entity_id
_entity_poly.type
_entity_poly.pdbx_seq_one_letter_code
_entity_poly.pdbx_strand_id
1 'polypeptide(L)'
;MEGHVCNIQVLLRAAEFLERKEREAEHGYASVLPLSPGHSDKKNKQKSKKISAGGNRSVHNELEKNRRAQLRHCLEQLKEQVPFSSDSVRNTTLNLLRRAQLHIKKLQEQDERAEQLKDRLRWEQRELQVRLEQLQRGSERMRNNSQGSTMSSERSESDREDVEVDVESIVFDCLTSEGLIVTHTDADHCYSSLDKVWL
;
A
#
# COMPACT_ATOMS: atom_id res chain seq x y z
N MET A 1 57.07 57.68 -18.36
CA MET A 1 57.02 56.63 -17.30
C MET A 1 56.54 57.26 -15.99
N GLU A 2 55.29 57.74 -15.90
CA GLU A 2 54.81 58.48 -14.70
C GLU A 2 53.54 57.87 -14.06
N GLY A 3 52.82 56.97 -14.75
CA GLY A 3 51.62 56.32 -14.21
C GLY A 3 51.86 55.26 -13.13
N HIS A 4 53.09 54.77 -12.98
CA HIS A 4 53.43 53.76 -11.98
C HIS A 4 53.69 54.34 -10.60
N VAL A 5 54.16 55.59 -10.51
CA VAL A 5 54.50 56.25 -9.23
C VAL A 5 53.22 56.52 -8.43
N CYS A 6 52.16 56.99 -9.09
CA CYS A 6 50.86 57.21 -8.47
C CYS A 6 50.22 55.91 -7.95
N ASN A 7 50.39 54.80 -8.66
CA ASN A 7 49.82 53.51 -8.28
C ASN A 7 50.57 52.89 -7.09
N ILE A 8 51.90 53.02 -7.06
CA ILE A 8 52.73 52.60 -5.92
C ILE A 8 52.37 53.42 -4.67
N GLN A 9 52.17 54.74 -4.80
CA GLN A 9 51.76 55.58 -3.67
C GLN A 9 50.40 55.16 -3.08
N VAL A 10 49.45 54.80 -3.93
CA VAL A 10 48.11 54.32 -3.52
C VAL A 10 48.22 52.97 -2.83
N LEU A 11 49.03 52.05 -3.36
CA LEU A 11 49.26 50.73 -2.77
C LEU A 11 49.96 50.82 -1.41
N LEU A 12 50.96 51.71 -1.27
CA LEU A 12 51.62 51.96 0.01
C LEU A 12 50.65 52.54 1.04
N ARG A 13 49.80 53.49 0.64
CA ARG A 13 48.77 54.06 1.52
C ARG A 13 47.71 53.03 1.93
N ALA A 14 47.36 52.12 1.03
CA ALA A 14 46.46 51.00 1.31
C ALA A 14 47.11 49.96 2.25
N ALA A 15 48.40 49.68 2.06
CA ALA A 15 49.17 48.78 2.93
C ALA A 15 49.29 49.33 4.35
N GLU A 16 49.63 50.62 4.52
CA GLU A 16 49.63 51.29 5.83
C GLU A 16 48.25 51.26 6.51
N PHE A 17 47.17 51.40 5.72
CA PHE A 17 45.81 51.32 6.25
C PHE A 17 45.47 49.89 6.72
N LEU A 18 45.84 48.86 5.95
CA LEU A 18 45.64 47.47 6.35
C LEU A 18 46.48 47.10 7.57
N GLU A 19 47.74 47.53 7.63
CA GLU A 19 48.65 47.27 8.77
C GLU A 19 48.16 48.00 10.03
N ARG A 20 47.65 49.23 9.90
CA ARG A 20 47.00 49.94 11.01
C ARG A 20 45.76 49.19 11.48
N LYS A 21 44.92 48.72 10.55
CA LYS A 21 43.69 48.00 10.87
C LYS A 21 43.95 46.60 11.45
N GLU A 22 45.02 45.94 11.05
CA GLU A 22 45.46 44.65 11.57
C GLU A 22 46.01 44.81 12.99
N ARG A 23 46.84 45.84 13.24
CA ARG A 23 47.32 46.18 14.59
C ARG A 23 46.18 46.60 15.53
N GLU A 24 45.17 47.32 15.03
CA GLU A 24 43.95 47.67 15.79
C GLU A 24 43.04 46.47 16.04
N ALA A 25 43.02 45.48 15.14
CA ALA A 25 42.25 44.25 15.31
C ALA A 25 42.85 43.30 16.36
N GLU A 26 44.16 43.37 16.59
CA GLU A 26 44.85 42.63 17.65
C GLU A 26 44.92 43.42 18.97
N HIS A 27 45.04 44.75 18.92
CA HIS A 27 45.06 45.63 20.10
C HIS A 27 43.71 46.34 20.30
N GLY A 28 42.68 45.55 20.58
CA GLY A 28 41.30 46.03 20.77
C GLY A 28 41.03 46.94 21.97
N TYR A 29 42.03 47.43 22.73
CA TYR A 29 41.80 48.31 23.90
C TYR A 29 42.95 49.30 24.24
N ALA A 30 43.83 49.68 23.31
CA ALA A 30 44.89 50.65 23.64
C ALA A 30 45.29 51.57 22.46
N SER A 31 44.37 52.45 22.07
CA SER A 31 44.75 53.71 21.42
C SER A 31 43.99 54.84 22.11
N VAL A 32 44.72 55.73 22.75
CA VAL A 32 44.19 56.86 23.52
C VAL A 32 43.66 57.88 22.51
N LEU A 33 42.33 57.99 22.36
CA LEU A 33 41.72 59.21 21.84
C LEU A 33 40.93 59.90 22.96
N PRO A 34 41.04 61.24 23.10
CA PRO A 34 40.36 61.98 24.16
C PRO A 34 38.84 61.80 24.08
N LEU A 35 38.23 61.55 25.22
CA LEU A 35 36.79 61.39 25.39
C LEU A 35 36.03 62.57 24.75
N SER A 36 35.08 62.27 23.89
CA SER A 36 33.91 63.11 23.66
C SER A 36 32.65 62.28 23.94
N PRO A 37 31.74 62.71 24.83
CA PRO A 37 30.58 61.93 25.22
C PRO A 37 29.43 62.20 24.24
N GLY A 38 28.99 61.17 23.50
CA GLY A 38 27.87 61.36 22.59
C GLY A 38 27.29 60.07 22.03
N HIS A 39 26.07 59.79 22.47
CA HIS A 39 25.07 58.93 21.84
C HIS A 39 25.27 57.41 21.87
N SER A 40 24.46 56.82 22.73
CA SER A 40 23.93 55.48 22.61
C SER A 40 23.40 55.22 21.20
N ASP A 41 23.95 54.23 20.50
CA ASP A 41 23.17 53.49 19.53
C ASP A 41 23.61 52.03 19.41
N LYS A 42 22.60 51.20 19.61
CA LYS A 42 22.58 49.75 19.56
C LYS A 42 23.16 49.28 18.22
N LYS A 43 24.30 48.60 18.22
CA LYS A 43 24.78 47.87 17.04
C LYS A 43 24.93 46.39 17.35
N ASN A 44 23.79 45.73 17.11
CA ASN A 44 23.63 44.38 16.59
C ASN A 44 24.97 43.76 16.14
N LYS A 45 25.56 42.95 17.01
CA LYS A 45 26.76 42.18 16.71
C LYS A 45 26.34 40.94 15.91
N GLN A 46 26.01 41.14 14.63
CA GLN A 46 25.95 40.04 13.68
C GLN A 46 27.35 39.41 13.59
N LYS A 47 27.53 38.32 14.33
CA LYS A 47 28.70 37.44 14.23
C LYS A 47 28.71 36.81 12.84
N SER A 48 29.44 37.44 11.92
CA SER A 48 29.93 36.80 10.71
C SER A 48 31.02 35.78 11.09
N LYS A 49 30.66 34.49 10.98
CA LYS A 49 31.50 33.30 10.68
C LYS A 49 30.94 32.05 11.37
N LYS A 50 29.91 31.45 10.77
CA LYS A 50 29.59 30.00 10.85
C LYS A 50 29.07 29.51 9.50
N ILE A 51 29.83 29.72 8.43
CA ILE A 51 29.59 29.03 7.16
C ILE A 51 30.18 27.63 7.30
N SER A 52 29.40 26.66 7.81
CA SER A 52 29.51 25.22 7.46
C SER A 52 28.51 24.30 8.19
N ALA A 53 27.61 24.82 9.04
CA ALA A 53 26.64 23.96 9.75
C ALA A 53 25.17 24.22 9.36
N GLY A 54 24.85 25.34 8.68
CA GLY A 54 23.48 25.71 8.34
C GLY A 54 22.94 25.03 7.07
N GLY A 55 23.73 25.03 5.99
CA GLY A 55 23.34 24.45 4.70
C GLY A 55 23.17 22.93 4.75
N ASN A 56 24.06 22.23 5.46
CA ASN A 56 23.97 20.78 5.63
C ASN A 56 22.72 20.37 6.44
N ARG A 57 22.32 21.19 7.43
CA ARG A 57 21.10 20.96 8.22
C ARG A 57 19.83 21.22 7.42
N SER A 58 19.82 22.25 6.57
CA SER A 58 18.67 22.53 5.70
C SER A 58 18.50 21.46 4.63
N VAL A 59 19.58 21.03 3.98
CA VAL A 59 19.56 19.92 3.01
C VAL A 59 19.08 18.62 3.67
N HIS A 60 19.59 18.30 4.86
CA HIS A 60 19.12 17.13 5.62
C HIS A 60 17.61 17.19 5.91
N ASN A 61 17.09 18.34 6.35
CA ASN A 61 15.67 18.50 6.64
C ASN A 61 14.80 18.35 5.37
N GLU A 62 15.28 18.85 4.24
CA GLU A 62 14.59 18.72 2.96
C GLU A 62 14.54 17.26 2.49
N LEU A 63 15.66 16.54 2.60
CA LEU A 63 15.72 15.11 2.32
C LEU A 63 14.80 14.30 3.24
N GLU A 64 14.78 14.60 4.54
CA GLU A 64 13.88 13.92 5.49
C GLU A 64 12.40 14.25 5.22
N LYS A 65 12.09 15.49 4.79
CA LYS A 65 10.73 15.86 4.38
C LYS A 65 10.30 15.07 3.15
N ASN A 66 11.18 14.92 2.15
CA ASN A 66 10.91 14.12 0.96
C ASN A 66 10.72 12.64 1.34
N ARG A 67 11.63 12.07 2.14
CA ARG A 67 11.52 10.69 2.65
C ARG A 67 10.19 10.45 3.38
N ARG A 68 9.74 11.38 4.22
CA ARG A 68 8.44 11.29 4.90
C ARG A 68 7.25 11.42 3.96
N ALA A 69 7.36 12.22 2.89
CA ALA A 69 6.32 12.30 1.87
C ALA A 69 6.18 10.96 1.13
N GLN A 70 7.30 10.37 0.72
CA GLN A 70 7.32 9.03 0.09
C GLN A 70 6.73 7.97 1.01
N LEU A 71 7.13 7.95 2.29
CA LEU A 71 6.58 6.99 3.25
C LEU A 71 5.06 7.11 3.38
N ARG A 72 4.53 8.34 3.46
CA ARG A 72 3.08 8.55 3.52
C ARG A 72 2.37 8.03 2.27
N HIS A 73 2.94 8.26 1.09
CA HIS A 73 2.41 7.74 -0.16
C HIS A 73 2.37 6.21 -0.17
N CYS A 74 3.45 5.53 0.24
CA CYS A 74 3.46 4.07 0.33
C CYS A 74 2.42 3.53 1.33
N LEU A 75 2.23 4.21 2.47
CA LEU A 75 1.22 3.81 3.46
C LEU A 75 -0.20 4.03 2.94
N GLU A 76 -0.44 5.05 2.14
CA GLU A 76 -1.73 5.31 1.49
C GLU A 76 -2.04 4.23 0.46
N GLN A 77 -1.08 3.89 -0.41
CA GLN A 77 -1.22 2.75 -1.34
C GLN A 77 -1.50 1.43 -0.62
N LEU A 78 -0.86 1.19 0.54
CA LEU A 78 -1.12 0.00 1.33
C LEU A 78 -2.54 -0.02 1.90
N LYS A 79 -3.11 1.14 2.26
CA LYS A 79 -4.48 1.24 2.77
C LYS A 79 -5.51 0.84 1.71
N GLU A 80 -5.27 1.17 0.45
CA GLU A 80 -6.19 0.79 -0.65
C GLU A 80 -6.18 -0.72 -0.93
N GLN A 81 -5.09 -1.42 -0.65
CA GLN A 81 -4.96 -2.85 -0.90
C GLN A 81 -5.47 -3.74 0.24
N VAL A 82 -5.47 -3.21 1.47
CA VAL A 82 -5.86 -3.99 2.65
C VAL A 82 -7.34 -3.77 2.91
N PRO A 83 -8.14 -4.82 3.16
CA PRO A 83 -9.53 -4.66 3.56
C PRO A 83 -9.64 -3.81 4.83
N PHE A 84 -10.13 -2.58 4.67
CA PHE A 84 -10.31 -1.63 5.77
C PHE A 84 -11.79 -1.41 6.05
N SER A 85 -12.22 -1.78 7.25
CA SER A 85 -13.46 -1.25 7.81
C SER A 85 -13.23 0.22 8.18
N SER A 86 -14.04 1.12 7.65
CA SER A 86 -14.02 2.56 7.90
C SER A 86 -14.16 2.93 9.39
N ASP A 87 -14.61 1.99 10.23
CA ASP A 87 -14.91 2.20 11.64
C ASP A 87 -13.71 2.04 12.58
N SER A 88 -12.49 1.90 12.04
CA SER A 88 -11.29 1.83 12.88
C SER A 88 -10.91 3.22 13.41
N VAL A 89 -11.50 3.58 14.55
CA VAL A 89 -11.16 4.77 15.37
C VAL A 89 -9.64 4.85 15.68
N ARG A 90 -8.89 3.75 15.51
CA ARG A 90 -7.42 3.68 15.68
C ARG A 90 -6.69 3.36 14.36
N ASN A 91 -6.73 4.29 13.41
CA ASN A 91 -5.90 4.24 12.20
C ASN A 91 -4.43 4.61 12.53
N THR A 92 -3.71 3.68 13.14
CA THR A 92 -2.27 3.80 13.38
C THR A 92 -1.47 3.01 12.34
N THR A 93 -0.26 3.46 12.01
CA THR A 93 0.63 2.74 11.07
C THR A 93 0.87 1.30 11.50
N LEU A 94 1.00 1.04 12.81
CA LEU A 94 1.19 -0.31 13.34
C LEU A 94 0.00 -1.22 13.07
N ASN A 95 -1.23 -0.73 13.25
CA ASN A 95 -2.43 -1.51 12.96
C ASN A 95 -2.56 -1.84 11.47
N LEU A 96 -2.25 -0.87 10.60
CA LEU A 96 -2.20 -1.07 9.15
C LEU A 96 -1.23 -2.20 8.78
N LEU A 97 0.00 -2.17 9.29
CA LEU A 97 1.01 -3.19 9.01
C LEU A 97 0.60 -4.58 9.52
N ARG A 98 0.02 -4.67 10.72
CA ARG A 98 -0.50 -5.94 11.27
C ARG A 98 -1.62 -6.51 10.41
N ARG A 99 -2.57 -5.67 9.97
CA ARG A 99 -3.67 -6.09 9.10
C ARG A 99 -3.19 -6.50 7.72
N ALA A 100 -2.23 -5.77 7.14
CA ALA A 100 -1.59 -6.15 5.88
C ALA A 100 -0.96 -7.55 5.97
N GLN A 101 -0.23 -7.82 7.05
CA GLN A 101 0.37 -9.13 7.28
C GLN A 101 -0.69 -10.24 7.39
N LEU A 102 -1.80 -9.98 8.10
CA LEU A 102 -2.91 -10.94 8.19
C LEU A 102 -3.60 -11.15 6.83
N HIS A 103 -3.77 -10.08 6.06
CA HIS A 103 -4.40 -10.15 4.75
C HIS A 103 -3.57 -10.98 3.77
N ILE A 104 -2.25 -10.80 3.75
CA ILE A 104 -1.33 -11.63 2.95
C ILE A 104 -1.50 -13.11 3.30
N LYS A 105 -1.54 -13.45 4.60
CA LYS A 105 -1.75 -14.83 5.04
C LYS A 105 -3.10 -15.40 4.58
N LYS A 106 -4.16 -14.59 4.67
CA LYS A 106 -5.50 -14.98 4.20
C LYS A 106 -5.51 -15.24 2.70
N LEU A 107 -4.89 -14.37 1.90
CA LEU A 107 -4.78 -14.54 0.45
C LEU A 107 -4.01 -15.82 0.10
N GLN A 108 -2.88 -16.07 0.75
CA GLN A 108 -2.09 -17.29 0.54
C GLN A 108 -2.91 -18.57 0.81
N GLU A 109 -3.69 -18.58 1.89
CA GLU A 109 -4.54 -19.71 2.24
C GLU A 109 -5.72 -19.87 1.27
N GLN A 110 -6.25 -18.77 0.73
CA GLN A 110 -7.29 -18.81 -0.31
C GLN A 110 -6.74 -19.35 -1.63
N ASP A 111 -5.54 -18.92 -2.03
CA ASP A 111 -4.85 -19.42 -3.23
C ASP A 111 -4.60 -20.93 -3.12
N GLU A 112 -4.13 -21.40 -1.96
CA GLU A 112 -3.92 -22.83 -1.73
C GLU A 112 -5.22 -23.64 -1.83
N ARG A 113 -6.31 -23.17 -1.21
CA ARG A 113 -7.62 -23.83 -1.32
C ARG A 113 -8.16 -23.84 -2.75
N ALA A 114 -8.01 -22.72 -3.46
CA ALA A 114 -8.44 -22.61 -4.85
C ALA A 114 -7.65 -23.57 -5.76
N GLU A 115 -6.35 -23.73 -5.51
CA GLU A 115 -5.51 -24.68 -6.22
C GLU A 115 -5.93 -26.13 -5.97
N GLN A 116 -6.18 -26.51 -4.71
CA GLN A 116 -6.69 -27.84 -4.37
C GLN A 116 -8.03 -28.13 -5.04
N LEU A 117 -8.95 -27.16 -5.06
CA LEU A 117 -10.25 -27.30 -5.72
C LEU A 117 -10.09 -27.48 -7.23
N LYS A 118 -9.25 -26.66 -7.87
CA LYS A 118 -8.93 -26.73 -9.29
C LYS A 118 -8.37 -28.11 -9.65
N ASP A 119 -7.48 -28.66 -8.83
CA ASP A 119 -6.89 -29.98 -9.08
C ASP A 119 -7.89 -31.13 -8.88
N ARG A 120 -8.80 -31.02 -7.90
CA ARG A 120 -9.92 -31.96 -7.75
C ARG A 120 -10.82 -31.96 -8.99
N LEU A 121 -11.22 -30.77 -9.46
CA LEU A 121 -12.06 -30.63 -10.65
C LEU A 121 -11.35 -31.14 -11.91
N ARG A 122 -10.05 -30.92 -12.05
CA ARG A 122 -9.23 -31.49 -13.14
C ARG A 122 -9.16 -33.01 -13.08
N TRP A 123 -9.20 -33.59 -11.89
CA TRP A 123 -9.26 -35.05 -11.74
C TRP A 123 -10.62 -35.59 -12.16
N GLU A 124 -11.71 -35.00 -11.65
CA GLU A 124 -13.09 -35.34 -12.02
C GLU A 124 -13.32 -35.21 -13.54
N GLN A 125 -12.83 -34.11 -14.15
CA GLN A 125 -12.92 -33.89 -15.59
C GLN A 125 -12.25 -35.02 -16.38
N ARG A 126 -11.04 -35.45 -15.98
CA ARG A 126 -10.33 -36.55 -16.64
C ARG A 126 -11.05 -37.87 -16.47
N GLU A 127 -11.56 -38.16 -15.28
CA GLU A 127 -12.33 -39.37 -15.00
C GLU A 127 -13.59 -39.45 -15.87
N LEU A 128 -14.33 -38.35 -15.96
CA LEU A 128 -15.52 -38.25 -16.80
C LEU A 128 -15.19 -38.41 -18.29
N GLN A 129 -14.08 -37.82 -18.76
CA GLN A 129 -13.61 -38.00 -20.14
C GLN A 129 -13.29 -39.47 -20.46
N VAL A 130 -12.59 -40.16 -19.57
CA VAL A 130 -12.28 -41.60 -19.72
C VAL A 130 -13.56 -42.44 -19.74
N ARG A 131 -14.52 -42.14 -18.85
CA ARG A 131 -15.81 -42.84 -18.83
C ARG A 131 -16.61 -42.61 -20.12
N LEU A 132 -16.58 -41.40 -20.65
CA LEU A 132 -17.24 -41.05 -21.91
C LEU A 132 -16.61 -41.79 -23.10
N GLU A 133 -15.28 -41.87 -23.17
CA GLU A 133 -14.57 -42.64 -24.20
C GLU A 133 -14.91 -44.14 -24.12
N GLN A 134 -14.98 -44.71 -22.91
CA GLN A 134 -15.37 -46.11 -22.73
C GLN A 134 -16.79 -46.40 -23.22
N LEU A 135 -17.74 -45.51 -22.94
CA LEU A 135 -19.12 -45.63 -23.41
C LEU A 135 -19.23 -45.48 -24.93
N GLN A 136 -18.51 -44.54 -25.52
CA GLN A 136 -18.44 -44.38 -26.98
C GLN A 136 -17.87 -45.64 -27.64
N ARG A 137 -16.75 -46.16 -27.13
CA ARG A 137 -16.09 -47.36 -27.66
C ARG A 137 -16.89 -48.65 -27.41
N GLY A 138 -17.75 -48.67 -26.39
CA GLY A 138 -18.75 -49.72 -26.16
C GLY A 138 -19.89 -49.66 -27.17
N SER A 139 -20.38 -48.45 -27.49
CA SER A 139 -21.40 -48.21 -28.50
C SER A 139 -20.91 -48.57 -29.92
N GLU A 140 -19.69 -48.20 -30.29
CA GLU A 140 -19.11 -48.52 -31.61
C GLU A 140 -18.90 -50.02 -31.81
N ARG A 141 -18.46 -50.75 -30.78
CA ARG A 141 -18.34 -52.22 -30.83
C ARG A 141 -19.69 -52.92 -30.93
N MET A 142 -20.73 -52.35 -30.32
CA MET A 142 -22.09 -52.88 -30.39
C MET A 142 -22.81 -52.52 -31.70
N ARG A 143 -22.27 -51.58 -32.49
CA ARG A 143 -22.82 -51.19 -33.81
C ARG A 143 -22.24 -52.01 -34.96
N ASN A 144 -21.06 -52.62 -34.79
CA ASN A 144 -20.39 -53.38 -35.86
C ASN A 144 -20.90 -54.84 -36.01
N ASN A 145 -21.85 -55.29 -35.19
CA ASN A 145 -22.44 -56.63 -35.30
C ASN A 145 -23.84 -56.64 -35.93
N SER A 146 -24.29 -55.52 -36.51
CA SER A 146 -25.60 -55.44 -37.17
C SER A 146 -25.50 -54.78 -38.54
N GLN A 147 -25.20 -55.58 -39.56
CA GLN A 147 -25.68 -55.26 -40.89
C GLN A 147 -27.20 -55.46 -40.92
N GLY A 148 -27.92 -54.38 -41.24
CA GLY A 148 -29.27 -54.46 -41.79
C GLY A 148 -30.40 -54.36 -40.78
N SER A 149 -30.93 -53.15 -40.60
CA SER A 149 -32.38 -52.93 -40.77
C SER A 149 -32.68 -51.48 -41.10
N THR A 150 -33.47 -51.34 -42.15
CA THR A 150 -34.00 -50.14 -42.76
C THR A 150 -35.21 -49.63 -41.98
N MET A 151 -35.42 -48.30 -41.97
CA MET A 151 -36.61 -47.57 -41.47
C MET A 151 -36.72 -47.58 -39.93
N SER A 152 -36.96 -46.48 -39.22
CA SER A 152 -37.91 -45.41 -39.52
C SER A 152 -37.42 -44.05 -39.02
N SER A 153 -37.62 -43.05 -39.87
CA SER A 153 -37.76 -41.65 -39.49
C SER A 153 -39.09 -41.51 -38.76
N GLU A 154 -39.07 -41.01 -37.52
CA GLU A 154 -40.11 -40.12 -36.97
C GLU A 154 -39.69 -39.62 -35.58
N ARG A 155 -39.22 -38.36 -35.56
CA ARG A 155 -39.32 -37.39 -34.47
C ARG A 155 -38.89 -37.86 -33.08
N SER A 156 -37.64 -37.60 -32.74
CA SER A 156 -37.25 -37.41 -31.33
C SER A 156 -36.92 -35.93 -31.14
N GLU A 157 -37.95 -35.18 -30.75
CA GLU A 157 -37.83 -33.81 -30.25
C GLU A 157 -37.20 -33.93 -28.86
N SER A 158 -35.86 -34.01 -28.83
CA SER A 158 -35.09 -34.00 -27.59
C SER A 158 -35.03 -32.55 -27.14
N ASP A 159 -35.97 -32.18 -26.27
CA ASP A 159 -35.92 -30.94 -25.50
C ASP A 159 -34.56 -30.89 -24.79
N ARG A 160 -33.70 -30.00 -25.28
CA ARG A 160 -32.47 -29.63 -24.60
C ARG A 160 -32.87 -28.54 -23.63
N GLU A 161 -33.17 -28.94 -22.41
CA GLU A 161 -33.21 -27.99 -21.31
C GLU A 161 -31.75 -27.54 -21.07
N ASP A 162 -31.42 -26.34 -21.53
CA ASP A 162 -30.19 -25.65 -21.16
C ASP A 162 -30.25 -25.43 -19.64
N VAL A 163 -29.57 -26.30 -18.89
CA VAL A 163 -29.40 -26.14 -17.45
C VAL A 163 -28.46 -24.95 -17.25
N GLU A 164 -29.04 -23.77 -17.06
CA GLU A 164 -28.32 -22.58 -16.62
C GLU A 164 -27.67 -22.90 -15.26
N VAL A 165 -26.35 -23.00 -15.25
CA VAL A 165 -25.59 -23.15 -14.02
C VAL A 165 -25.61 -21.79 -13.35
N ASP A 166 -26.39 -21.66 -12.28
CA ASP A 166 -26.42 -20.45 -11.46
C ASP A 166 -25.02 -20.19 -10.86
N VAL A 167 -24.29 -19.25 -11.45
CA VAL A 167 -22.98 -18.79 -10.97
C VAL A 167 -23.15 -17.82 -9.79
N GLU A 168 -24.37 -17.35 -9.52
CA GLU A 168 -24.64 -16.36 -8.47
C GLU A 168 -24.66 -16.97 -7.06
N SER A 169 -24.64 -18.31 -6.92
CA SER A 169 -24.68 -19.00 -5.61
C SER A 169 -23.31 -19.29 -4.98
N ILE A 170 -22.18 -19.01 -5.66
CA ILE A 170 -20.85 -19.07 -5.01
C ILE A 170 -20.53 -17.80 -4.21
N VAL A 171 -21.53 -17.11 -3.67
CA VAL A 171 -21.32 -16.07 -2.65
C VAL A 171 -20.59 -16.72 -1.50
N PHE A 172 -19.28 -16.54 -1.54
CA PHE A 172 -18.30 -17.00 -0.60
C PHE A 172 -18.73 -16.50 0.77
N ASP A 173 -19.23 -17.43 1.58
CA ASP A 173 -19.75 -17.25 2.92
C ASP A 173 -18.60 -16.84 3.86
N CYS A 174 -18.18 -15.58 3.74
CA CYS A 174 -17.15 -14.95 4.57
C CYS A 174 -17.41 -13.44 4.71
N LEU A 175 -18.68 -13.01 4.60
CA LEU A 175 -19.08 -11.61 4.69
C LEU A 175 -20.49 -11.46 5.31
N THR A 176 -20.83 -12.24 6.32
CA THR A 176 -22.04 -12.03 7.14
C THR A 176 -21.79 -12.39 8.61
N SER A 177 -20.72 -11.85 9.17
CA SER A 177 -20.76 -11.51 10.59
C SER A 177 -21.00 -10.01 10.66
N GLU A 178 -21.99 -9.61 11.47
CA GLU A 178 -22.57 -8.26 11.61
C GLU A 178 -23.91 -8.05 10.86
N GLY A 179 -24.98 -8.62 11.43
CA GLY A 179 -26.25 -7.93 11.65
C GLY A 179 -27.18 -7.66 10.46
N LEU A 180 -28.20 -8.53 10.26
CA LEU A 180 -29.61 -8.09 10.31
C LEU A 180 -30.58 -9.28 10.28
N ILE A 181 -31.57 -9.15 11.16
CA ILE A 181 -32.74 -10.01 11.39
C ILE A 181 -33.75 -9.74 10.27
N VAL A 182 -34.24 -10.78 9.57
CA VAL A 182 -35.55 -10.75 8.88
C VAL A 182 -36.23 -12.13 9.01
N THR A 183 -37.09 -12.20 10.01
CA THR A 183 -38.40 -12.89 10.12
C THR A 183 -38.70 -14.14 9.26
N HIS A 184 -38.60 -15.28 9.93
CA HIS A 184 -39.57 -16.39 10.07
C HIS A 184 -40.80 -16.43 9.13
N THR A 185 -40.93 -17.52 8.36
CA THR A 185 -42.19 -17.97 7.73
C THR A 185 -42.75 -19.18 8.49
N ASP A 186 -44.05 -19.12 8.79
CA ASP A 186 -44.87 -20.13 9.46
C ASP A 186 -44.78 -21.54 8.85
N ALA A 187 -44.76 -22.55 9.73
CA ALA A 187 -45.39 -23.85 9.52
C ALA A 187 -45.60 -24.53 10.88
N ASP A 188 -46.85 -24.52 11.36
CA ASP A 188 -47.36 -25.22 12.55
C ASP A 188 -46.94 -26.69 12.58
N HIS A 189 -46.40 -27.20 13.70
CA HIS A 189 -46.57 -28.59 14.14
C HIS A 189 -46.58 -28.69 15.68
N CYS A 190 -47.54 -29.47 16.17
CA CYS A 190 -48.10 -29.47 17.52
C CYS A 190 -47.21 -30.00 18.66
N TYR A 191 -47.49 -29.47 19.85
CA TYR A 191 -47.34 -29.99 21.20
C TYR A 191 -46.66 -31.36 21.41
N SER A 192 -45.58 -31.35 22.18
CA SER A 192 -45.37 -32.33 23.24
C SER A 192 -44.73 -31.65 24.45
N SER A 193 -45.53 -31.64 25.52
CA SER A 193 -45.14 -31.29 26.88
C SER A 193 -44.07 -32.26 27.39
N LEU A 194 -43.00 -31.73 28.00
CA LEU A 194 -42.43 -32.30 29.23
C LEU A 194 -41.58 -31.25 29.97
N ASP A 195 -42.23 -30.57 30.90
CA ASP A 195 -41.89 -30.51 32.32
C ASP A 195 -40.40 -30.39 32.79
N LYS A 196 -40.22 -29.47 33.77
CA LYS A 196 -39.13 -29.33 34.79
C LYS A 196 -38.00 -28.34 34.43
N VAL A 197 -37.99 -27.12 35.01
CA VAL A 197 -37.53 -26.76 36.38
C VAL A 197 -36.11 -27.26 36.65
N TRP A 198 -35.14 -26.35 36.78
CA TRP A 198 -34.15 -26.28 37.87
C TRP A 198 -33.35 -24.96 37.81
N LEU A 199 -33.40 -24.26 38.94
CA LEU A 199 -32.62 -23.12 39.48
C LEU A 199 -31.93 -22.12 38.54
#